data_AF-A0A7Z8QTB7-F1
#
_entry.id   AF-A0A7Z8QTB7-F1
#
_cell.length_a   1.000
_cell.length_b   1.000
_cell.length_c   1.000
_cell.angle_alpha   90.00
_cell.angle_beta   90.00
_cell.angle_gamma   90.00
#
_symmetry.space_group_name_H-M   'P 1'
#
loop_
_entity.id
_entity.type
_entity.pdbx_description
1 polymer ?
#
loop_
_entity_poly.entity_id
_entity_poly.type
_entity_poly.pdbx_seq_one_letter_code
_entity_poly.pdbx_strand_id
1 'polypeptide(L)'
;MFVNAQNLGEAISAVKTLQKASAQGQRIYHITQANQSAILGNIHHDPDTMNEIRNALNAGKEVITHTDAVSVPGWSGAGYIITDPVTGDGAYKIAGGGNGGYLNLFNGSLMILIGVLLMSAAWITFVAGFAIAMLGIMYIGLGYSKINGDWQSFYTATNVAMFFSIALIGAANVSVGFFLGALWLAITEINSYL
;
A
#
# COMPACT_ATOMS: atom_id res chain seq x y z
N MET A 1 7.74 18.43 3.93
CA MET A 1 9.21 18.48 3.89
C MET A 1 9.72 18.91 5.27
N PHE A 2 10.60 18.12 5.89
CA PHE A 2 11.16 18.45 7.21
C PHE A 2 12.31 19.45 7.05
N VAL A 3 12.41 20.42 7.96
CA VAL A 3 13.48 21.42 7.99
C VAL A 3 14.62 20.86 8.83
N ASN A 4 15.86 20.93 8.34
CA ASN A 4 17.05 20.55 9.10
C ASN A 4 18.22 21.51 8.83
N ALA A 5 19.33 21.32 9.54
CA ALA A 5 20.50 22.18 9.43
C ALA A 5 21.15 22.22 8.03
N GLN A 6 20.87 21.23 7.16
CA GLN A 6 21.36 21.19 5.78
C GLN A 6 20.33 21.66 4.74
N ASN A 7 19.07 21.84 5.13
CA ASN A 7 17.99 22.29 4.27
C ASN A 7 17.15 23.33 5.02
N LEU A 8 17.57 24.59 4.91
CA LEU A 8 16.90 25.79 5.44
C LEU A 8 15.61 26.05 4.64
N GLY A 9 14.70 25.08 4.64
CA GLY A 9 13.35 25.21 4.11
C GLY A 9 12.40 25.73 5.19
N GLU A 10 11.23 26.19 4.77
CA GLU A 10 10.15 26.51 5.69
C GLU A 10 9.18 25.33 5.74
N ALA A 11 8.87 24.79 6.93
CA ALA A 11 7.87 23.74 7.04
C ALA A 11 6.51 24.27 6.54
N ILE A 12 5.84 23.50 5.67
CA ILE A 12 4.57 23.85 5.03
C ILE A 12 3.44 22.96 5.55
N SER A 13 2.30 23.57 5.83
CA SER A 13 1.04 22.91 6.21
C SER A 13 -0.14 23.67 5.59
N ALA A 14 -1.31 23.05 5.50
CA ALA A 14 -2.50 23.67 4.90
C ALA A 14 -2.82 25.03 5.54
N VAL A 15 -2.86 25.09 6.87
CA VAL A 15 -3.16 26.31 7.64
C VAL A 15 -2.10 27.37 7.40
N LYS A 16 -0.82 26.99 7.37
CA LYS A 16 0.27 27.94 7.16
C LYS A 16 0.27 28.51 5.74
N THR A 17 -0.09 27.68 4.76
CA THR A 17 -0.25 28.16 3.37
C THR A 17 -1.41 29.14 3.27
N LEU A 18 -2.55 28.88 3.92
CA LEU A 18 -3.67 29.83 3.99
C LEU A 18 -3.25 31.16 4.64
N GLN A 19 -2.49 31.10 5.74
CA GLN A 19 -1.95 32.30 6.39
C GLN A 19 -1.01 33.09 5.46
N LYS A 20 -0.12 32.40 4.74
CA LYS A 20 0.77 33.06 3.76
C LYS A 20 0.00 33.65 2.58
N ALA A 21 -0.99 32.94 2.05
CA ALA A 21 -1.84 33.45 0.98
C ALA A 21 -2.55 34.74 1.43
N SER A 22 -3.13 34.74 2.63
CA SER A 22 -3.74 35.93 3.22
C SER A 22 -2.71 37.07 3.41
N ALA A 23 -1.49 36.78 3.85
CA ALA A 23 -0.43 37.77 4.02
C ALA A 23 0.07 38.33 2.67
N GLN A 24 -0.04 37.57 1.58
CA GLN A 24 0.25 37.99 0.21
C GLN A 24 -0.93 38.73 -0.44
N GLY A 25 -2.01 39.00 0.30
CA GLY A 25 -3.20 39.69 -0.21
C GLY A 25 -4.13 38.83 -1.05
N GLN A 26 -3.91 37.51 -1.10
CA GLN A 26 -4.86 36.61 -1.74
C GLN A 26 -6.13 36.48 -0.88
N ARG A 27 -7.26 36.32 -1.56
CA ARG A 27 -8.54 36.09 -0.90
C ARG A 27 -8.64 34.63 -0.48
N ILE A 28 -9.05 34.41 0.77
CA ILE A 28 -9.45 33.09 1.26
C ILE A 28 -10.96 32.94 1.01
N TYR A 29 -11.35 31.86 0.36
CA TYR A 29 -12.74 31.53 0.08
C TYR A 29 -13.18 30.34 0.92
N HIS A 30 -14.42 30.41 1.39
CA HIS A 30 -15.18 29.27 1.87
C HIS A 30 -16.19 28.91 0.79
N ILE A 31 -15.97 27.76 0.18
CA ILE A 31 -16.71 27.25 -0.97
C ILE A 31 -17.64 26.14 -0.48
N THR A 32 -18.91 26.26 -0.86
CA THR A 32 -19.96 25.29 -0.58
C THR A 32 -20.67 24.96 -1.87
N GLN A 33 -21.52 23.93 -1.85
CA GLN A 33 -22.31 23.55 -3.02
C GLN A 33 -23.19 24.71 -3.54
N ALA A 34 -23.59 25.63 -2.66
CA ALA A 34 -24.45 26.77 -3.00
C ALA A 34 -23.72 27.89 -3.76
N ASN A 35 -22.40 28.06 -3.57
CA ASN A 35 -21.64 29.18 -4.12
C ASN A 35 -20.53 28.77 -5.10
N GLN A 36 -20.26 27.47 -5.25
CA GLN A 36 -19.13 26.97 -6.03
C GLN A 36 -19.11 27.47 -7.48
N SER A 37 -20.26 27.60 -8.14
CA SER A 37 -20.36 28.06 -9.53
C SER A 37 -19.85 29.49 -9.73
N ALA A 38 -19.97 30.34 -8.70
CA ALA A 38 -19.51 31.72 -8.73
C ALA A 38 -18.05 31.86 -8.28
N ILE A 39 -17.55 30.96 -7.43
CA ILE A 39 -16.24 31.10 -6.80
C ILE A 39 -15.14 30.32 -7.53
N LEU A 40 -15.43 29.13 -8.06
CA LEU A 40 -14.41 28.23 -8.61
C LEU A 40 -13.62 28.85 -9.77
N GLY A 41 -14.20 29.79 -10.51
CA GLY A 41 -13.49 30.53 -11.57
C GLY A 41 -12.40 31.48 -11.07
N ASN A 42 -12.37 31.78 -9.77
CA ASN A 42 -11.36 32.66 -9.15
C ASN A 42 -10.19 31.87 -8.54
N ILE A 43 -10.21 30.54 -8.62
CA ILE A 43 -9.22 29.66 -8.00
C ILE A 43 -8.35 29.04 -9.10
N HIS A 44 -7.05 29.28 -9.04
CA HIS A 44 -6.05 28.92 -10.05
C HIS A 44 -4.97 27.99 -9.47
N HIS A 45 -5.41 26.93 -8.78
CA HIS A 45 -4.50 25.87 -8.34
C HIS A 45 -4.18 24.90 -9.47
N ASP A 46 -3.26 23.97 -9.23
CA ASP A 46 -2.93 22.94 -10.21
C ASP A 46 -4.16 22.06 -10.56
N PRO A 47 -4.19 21.44 -11.76
CA PRO A 47 -5.36 20.72 -12.24
C PRO A 47 -5.84 19.60 -11.30
N ASP A 48 -4.93 18.85 -10.68
CA ASP A 48 -5.28 17.73 -9.81
C ASP A 48 -5.94 18.23 -8.53
N THR A 49 -5.39 19.29 -7.92
CA THR A 49 -6.00 19.96 -6.78
C THR A 49 -7.38 20.50 -7.13
N MET A 50 -7.54 21.14 -8.29
CA MET A 50 -8.83 21.67 -8.71
C MET A 50 -9.86 20.56 -8.97
N ASN A 51 -9.44 19.42 -9.51
CA ASN A 51 -10.31 18.27 -9.69
C ASN A 51 -10.76 17.69 -8.35
N GLU A 52 -9.86 17.57 -7.38
CA GLU A 52 -10.21 17.11 -6.04
C GLU A 52 -11.20 18.07 -5.34
N ILE A 53 -10.95 19.38 -5.41
CA ILE A 53 -11.85 20.39 -4.85
C ILE A 53 -13.26 20.25 -5.45
N ARG A 54 -13.37 20.12 -6.78
CA ARG A 54 -14.66 19.92 -7.45
C ARG A 54 -15.34 18.63 -7.00
N ASN A 55 -14.60 17.53 -6.90
CA ASN A 55 -15.14 16.24 -6.47
C ASN A 55 -15.67 16.30 -5.03
N ALA A 56 -14.93 16.96 -4.13
CA ALA A 56 -15.36 17.15 -2.76
C ALA A 56 -16.65 17.99 -2.68
N LEU A 57 -16.72 19.12 -3.40
CA LEU A 57 -17.91 19.97 -3.44
C LEU A 57 -19.12 19.24 -4.04
N ASN A 58 -18.92 18.45 -5.10
CA ASN A 58 -19.96 17.62 -5.69
C ASN A 58 -20.46 16.51 -4.75
N ALA A 59 -19.63 16.07 -3.80
CA ALA A 59 -20.00 15.14 -2.75
C ALA A 59 -20.69 15.82 -1.55
N GLY A 60 -21.03 17.11 -1.65
CA GLY A 60 -21.70 17.87 -0.58
C GLY A 60 -20.78 18.38 0.53
N LYS A 61 -19.45 18.28 0.33
CA LYS A 61 -18.46 18.82 1.28
C LYS A 61 -18.23 20.29 1.04
N GLU A 62 -17.59 20.93 2.01
CA GLU A 62 -17.18 22.33 1.93
C GLU A 62 -15.66 22.43 1.80
N VAL A 63 -15.18 23.47 1.13
CA VAL A 63 -13.74 23.68 0.87
C VAL A 63 -13.33 25.08 1.29
N ILE A 64 -12.25 25.19 2.06
CA ILE A 64 -11.59 26.47 2.36
C ILE A 64 -10.26 26.51 1.63
N THR A 65 -10.06 27.49 0.75
CA THR A 65 -8.82 27.64 -0.03
C THR A 65 -8.55 29.10 -0.40
N HIS A 66 -7.41 29.37 -1.05
CA HIS A 66 -6.98 30.69 -1.53
C HIS A 66 -6.98 30.75 -3.07
N THR A 67 -6.75 31.92 -3.67
CA THR A 67 -6.88 32.13 -5.13
C THR A 67 -5.79 31.46 -5.95
N ASP A 68 -4.52 31.60 -5.58
CA ASP A 68 -3.37 31.24 -6.42
C ASP A 68 -2.30 30.52 -5.61
N ALA A 69 -1.46 29.70 -6.25
CA ALA A 69 -0.36 29.02 -5.55
C ALA A 69 0.54 30.00 -4.77
N VAL A 70 0.91 29.61 -3.55
CA VAL A 70 1.88 30.32 -2.71
C VAL A 70 3.25 29.72 -2.93
N SER A 71 4.26 30.58 -3.07
CA SER A 71 5.66 30.17 -3.20
C SER A 71 6.46 30.49 -1.94
N VAL A 72 7.23 29.50 -1.46
CA VAL A 72 8.27 29.64 -0.44
C VAL A 72 9.58 29.04 -0.96
N PRO A 73 10.75 29.32 -0.35
CA PRO A 73 11.99 28.66 -0.73
C PRO A 73 11.83 27.13 -0.72
N GLY A 74 12.00 26.50 -1.89
CA GLY A 74 11.94 25.05 -2.06
C GLY A 74 10.54 24.43 -2.23
N TRP A 75 9.46 25.22 -2.25
CA TRP A 75 8.11 24.71 -2.47
C TRP A 75 7.17 25.77 -3.06
N SER A 76 6.32 25.36 -4.00
CA SER A 76 5.23 26.17 -4.52
C SER A 76 3.98 25.31 -4.64
N GLY A 77 2.85 25.78 -4.12
CA GLY A 77 1.62 25.01 -4.14
C GLY A 77 0.48 25.70 -3.40
N ALA A 78 -0.58 24.95 -3.17
CA ALA A 78 -1.82 25.43 -2.55
C ALA A 78 -2.06 24.75 -1.19
N GLY A 79 -2.73 25.47 -0.29
CA GLY A 79 -3.29 24.93 0.94
C GLY A 79 -4.80 24.95 0.86
N TYR A 80 -5.43 23.84 1.22
CA TYR A 80 -6.88 23.76 1.26
C TYR A 80 -7.36 22.79 2.33
N ILE A 81 -8.58 23.05 2.81
CA ILE A 81 -9.23 22.25 3.83
C ILE A 81 -10.55 21.77 3.23
N ILE A 82 -10.83 20.48 3.32
CA ILE A 82 -12.10 19.89 2.93
C ILE A 82 -12.82 19.45 4.20
N THR A 83 -14.03 19.94 4.44
CA THR A 83 -14.84 19.57 5.61
C THR A 83 -16.17 18.95 5.20
N ASP A 84 -16.55 17.88 5.87
CA ASP A 84 -17.90 17.31 5.78
C ASP A 84 -18.81 18.01 6.80
N PRO A 85 -19.82 18.78 6.37
CA PRO A 85 -20.68 19.52 7.29
C PRO A 85 -21.63 18.61 8.09
N VAL A 86 -21.81 17.34 7.69
CA VAL A 86 -22.69 16.37 8.35
C VAL A 86 -21.95 15.65 9.48
N THR A 87 -20.73 15.17 9.21
CA THR A 87 -19.95 14.40 10.20
C THR A 87 -18.99 15.26 11.00
N GLY A 88 -18.58 16.42 10.47
CA GLY A 88 -17.53 17.26 11.04
C GLY A 88 -16.11 16.82 10.65
N ASP A 89 -15.96 15.82 9.78
CA ASP A 89 -14.65 15.33 9.33
C ASP A 89 -13.91 16.40 8.51
N GLY A 90 -12.60 16.55 8.74
CA GLY A 90 -11.78 17.56 8.08
C GLY A 90 -10.48 16.99 7.52
N ALA A 91 -10.23 17.19 6.22
CA ALA A 91 -8.96 16.90 5.57
C ALA A 91 -8.18 18.19 5.30
N TYR A 92 -6.98 18.30 5.88
CA TYR A 92 -6.09 19.45 5.74
C TYR A 92 -4.97 19.11 4.76
N LYS A 93 -4.99 19.72 3.57
CA LYS A 93 -4.20 19.29 2.43
C LYS A 93 -3.25 20.38 1.91
N ILE A 94 -2.14 19.93 1.31
CA ILE A 94 -1.18 20.75 0.60
C ILE A 94 -0.98 20.19 -0.81
N ALA A 95 -0.88 21.06 -1.81
CA ALA A 95 -0.53 20.71 -3.18
C ALA A 95 0.95 21.04 -3.47
N GLY A 96 1.47 20.77 -4.67
CA GLY A 96 2.86 21.15 -5.02
C GLY A 96 3.94 20.13 -4.64
N GLY A 97 3.66 18.83 -4.80
CA GLY A 97 4.67 17.77 -4.69
C GLY A 97 5.03 17.32 -3.27
N GLY A 98 4.37 17.88 -2.24
CA GLY A 98 4.52 17.47 -0.84
C GLY A 98 3.54 16.37 -0.38
N ASN A 99 2.56 16.01 -1.22
CA ASN A 99 1.73 14.84 -0.97
C ASN A 99 2.63 13.60 -1.04
N GLY A 100 2.59 12.78 0.02
CA GLY A 100 3.51 11.67 0.26
C GLY A 100 3.69 10.70 -0.91
N GLY A 101 4.74 9.89 -0.82
CA GLY A 101 5.30 9.10 -1.92
C GLY A 101 4.27 8.40 -2.81
N TYR A 102 4.35 8.67 -4.11
CA TYR A 102 3.68 7.89 -5.14
C TYR A 102 4.28 6.48 -5.15
N LEU A 103 3.51 5.49 -4.68
CA LEU A 103 3.82 4.09 -4.98
C LEU A 103 3.39 3.85 -6.42
N ASN A 104 4.33 3.91 -7.37
CA ASN A 104 4.04 3.61 -8.75
C ASN A 104 3.70 2.11 -8.86
N LEU A 105 2.40 1.79 -8.92
CA LEU A 105 1.85 0.44 -8.83
C LEU A 105 2.47 -0.52 -9.86
N PHE A 106 2.91 -0.03 -11.01
CA PHE A 106 3.58 -0.84 -12.04
C PHE A 106 4.91 -1.44 -11.58
N ASN A 107 5.72 -0.67 -10.84
CA ASN A 107 6.98 -1.14 -10.27
C ASN A 107 6.77 -1.89 -8.95
N GLY A 108 5.75 -1.50 -8.17
CA GLY A 108 5.39 -2.16 -6.91
C GLY A 108 4.85 -3.58 -7.10
N SER A 109 3.92 -3.76 -8.03
CA SER A 109 3.28 -5.06 -8.30
C SER A 109 4.23 -6.07 -8.93
N LEU A 110 5.15 -5.65 -9.81
CA LEU A 110 6.19 -6.55 -10.35
C LEU A 110 7.15 -7.05 -9.26
N MET A 111 7.56 -6.18 -8.34
CA MET A 111 8.43 -6.56 -7.22
C MET A 111 7.72 -7.49 -6.23
N ILE A 112 6.43 -7.28 -5.97
CA ILE A 112 5.60 -8.20 -5.19
C ILE A 112 5.50 -9.56 -5.88
N LEU A 113 5.26 -9.59 -7.20
CA LEU A 113 5.14 -10.83 -7.96
C LEU A 113 6.45 -11.64 -7.96
N ILE A 114 7.60 -10.97 -8.14
CA ILE A 114 8.93 -11.59 -8.03
C ILE A 114 9.14 -12.14 -6.61
N GLY A 115 8.80 -11.37 -5.58
CA GLY A 115 8.89 -11.80 -4.18
C GLY A 115 8.09 -13.07 -3.91
N VAL A 116 6.83 -13.13 -4.35
CA VAL A 116 5.99 -14.32 -4.14
C VAL A 116 6.47 -15.52 -4.97
N LEU A 117 6.93 -15.31 -6.21
CA LEU A 117 7.52 -16.38 -7.04
C LEU A 117 8.76 -16.99 -6.37
N LEU A 118 9.68 -16.16 -5.87
CA LEU A 118 10.88 -16.64 -5.18
C LEU A 118 10.55 -17.39 -3.89
N MET A 119 9.54 -16.92 -3.13
CA MET A 119 9.03 -17.64 -1.97
C MET A 119 8.45 -19.00 -2.37
N SER A 120 7.65 -19.08 -3.42
CA SER A 120 7.05 -20.34 -3.89
C SER A 120 8.09 -21.36 -4.40
N ALA A 121 9.14 -20.90 -5.10
CA ALA A 121 10.21 -21.76 -5.59
C ALA A 121 11.08 -22.33 -4.45
N ALA A 122 11.34 -21.52 -3.42
CA ALA A 122 12.05 -21.96 -2.22
C ALA A 122 11.26 -23.03 -1.43
N TRP A 123 9.92 -22.95 -1.45
CA TRP A 123 9.07 -23.96 -0.83
C TRP A 123 9.09 -25.30 -1.56
N ILE A 124 9.06 -25.30 -2.89
CA ILE A 124 9.09 -26.55 -3.69
C ILE A 124 10.39 -27.32 -3.46
N THR A 125 11.54 -26.61 -3.45
CA THR A 125 12.84 -27.24 -3.21
C THR A 125 12.98 -27.73 -1.77
N PHE A 126 12.45 -27.00 -0.79
CA PHE A 126 12.41 -27.42 0.60
C PHE A 126 11.57 -28.70 0.80
N VAL A 127 10.36 -28.75 0.24
CA VAL A 127 9.48 -29.92 0.32
C VAL A 127 10.10 -31.14 -0.37
N ALA A 128 10.69 -30.96 -1.55
CA ALA A 128 11.36 -32.03 -2.27
C ALA A 128 12.58 -32.59 -1.49
N GLY A 129 13.42 -31.70 -0.94
CA GLY A 129 14.57 -32.10 -0.12
C GLY A 129 14.14 -32.84 1.15
N PHE A 130 13.08 -32.37 1.81
CA PHE A 130 12.50 -33.01 2.97
C PHE A 130 11.98 -34.42 2.64
N ALA A 131 11.23 -34.59 1.54
CA ALA A 131 10.72 -35.89 1.12
C ALA A 131 11.85 -36.90 0.84
N ILE A 132 12.93 -36.48 0.17
CA ILE A 132 14.09 -37.34 -0.11
C ILE A 132 14.78 -37.78 1.18
N ALA A 133 15.00 -36.86 2.11
CA ALA A 133 15.61 -37.18 3.41
C ALA A 133 14.77 -38.20 4.19
N MET A 134 13.44 -38.04 4.18
CA MET A 134 12.51 -38.95 4.84
C MET A 134 12.51 -40.35 4.22
N LEU A 135 12.60 -40.47 2.89
CA LEU A 135 12.75 -41.76 2.21
C LEU A 135 14.05 -42.46 2.61
N GLY A 136 15.15 -41.72 2.74
CA GLY A 136 16.44 -42.25 3.21
C GLY A 136 16.37 -42.79 4.65
N ILE A 137 15.75 -42.03 5.56
CA ILE A 137 15.53 -42.45 6.96
C ILE A 137 14.64 -43.70 7.01
N MET A 138 13.58 -43.75 6.21
CA MET A 138 12.68 -44.90 6.13
C MET A 138 13.42 -46.17 5.64
N TYR A 139 14.27 -46.04 4.63
CA TYR A 139 15.07 -47.16 4.11
C TYR A 139 16.02 -47.72 5.17
N ILE A 140 16.71 -46.85 5.92
CA ILE A 140 17.60 -47.26 7.02
C ILE A 140 16.80 -47.94 8.16
N GLY A 141 15.66 -47.36 8.54
CA GLY A 141 14.77 -47.92 9.57
C GLY A 141 14.24 -49.32 9.21
N LEU A 142 13.85 -49.54 7.95
CA LEU A 142 13.44 -50.86 7.45
C LEU A 142 14.55 -51.90 7.59
N GLY A 143 15.80 -51.53 7.28
CA GLY A 143 16.95 -52.42 7.42
C GLY A 143 17.20 -52.79 8.89
N TYR A 144 17.17 -51.80 9.78
CA TYR A 144 17.36 -52.01 11.22
C TYR A 144 16.28 -52.91 11.82
N SER A 145 15.01 -52.69 11.48
CA SER A 145 13.90 -53.51 12.00
C SER A 145 13.89 -54.94 11.48
N LYS A 146 14.34 -55.18 10.24
CA LYS A 146 14.52 -56.55 9.73
C LYS A 146 15.58 -57.34 10.49
N ILE A 147 16.65 -56.67 10.93
CA ILE A 147 17.75 -57.31 11.67
C ILE A 147 17.35 -57.61 13.11
N ASN A 148 16.65 -56.67 13.77
CA ASN A 148 16.34 -56.78 15.20
C ASN A 148 14.96 -57.39 15.50
N GLY A 149 14.13 -57.64 14.48
CA GLY A 149 12.77 -58.15 14.64
C GLY A 149 11.77 -57.15 15.26
N ASP A 150 12.22 -55.95 15.64
CA ASP A 150 11.39 -54.90 16.22
C ASP A 150 10.80 -53.99 15.14
N TRP A 151 9.57 -54.29 14.73
CA TRP A 151 8.81 -53.50 13.78
C TRP A 151 8.07 -52.33 14.42
N GLN A 152 7.85 -52.35 15.74
CA GLN A 152 7.06 -51.34 16.44
C GLN A 152 7.75 -49.98 16.42
N SER A 153 9.07 -49.97 16.63
CA SER A 153 9.90 -48.77 16.54
C SER A 153 9.89 -48.15 15.13
N PHE A 154 9.87 -48.98 14.09
CA PHE A 154 9.78 -48.53 12.69
C PHE A 154 8.42 -47.92 12.35
N TYR A 155 7.32 -48.57 12.74
CA TYR A 155 5.97 -48.04 12.53
C TYR A 155 5.77 -46.71 13.25
N THR A 156 6.27 -46.58 14.48
CA THR A 156 6.17 -45.34 15.26
C THR A 156 6.93 -44.19 14.58
N ALA A 157 8.16 -44.44 14.13
CA ALA A 157 8.97 -43.44 13.41
C ALA A 157 8.31 -43.01 12.09
N THR A 158 7.71 -43.96 11.35
CA THR A 158 7.06 -43.69 10.07
C THR A 158 5.76 -42.88 10.26
N ASN A 159 4.99 -43.14 11.32
CA ASN A 159 3.77 -42.37 11.60
C ASN A 159 4.09 -40.92 12.00
N VAL A 160 5.12 -40.70 12.82
CA VAL A 160 5.58 -39.33 13.19
C VAL A 160 6.08 -38.57 11.95
N ALA A 161 6.85 -39.25 11.11
CA ALA A 161 7.30 -38.75 9.82
C ALA A 161 6.15 -38.27 8.90
N MET A 162 5.12 -39.11 8.74
CA MET A 162 3.95 -38.78 7.92
C MET A 162 3.18 -37.58 8.48
N PHE A 163 3.03 -37.47 9.80
CA PHE A 163 2.35 -36.34 10.44
C PHE A 163 3.02 -35.00 10.12
N PHE A 164 4.35 -34.91 10.29
CA PHE A 164 5.08 -33.68 9.97
C PHE A 164 5.07 -33.35 8.46
N SER A 165 5.10 -34.38 7.61
CA SER A 165 5.04 -34.21 6.16
C SER A 165 3.69 -33.61 5.71
N ILE A 166 2.59 -34.08 6.28
CA ILE A 166 1.23 -33.58 5.99
C ILE A 166 1.05 -32.15 6.51
N ALA A 167 1.56 -31.86 7.71
CA ALA A 167 1.53 -30.51 8.28
C ALA A 167 2.29 -29.50 7.41
N LEU A 168 3.43 -29.92 6.82
CA LEU A 168 4.23 -29.08 5.93
C LEU A 168 3.51 -28.78 4.60
N ILE A 169 2.84 -29.77 4.01
CA ILE A 169 2.05 -29.60 2.78
C ILE A 169 0.85 -28.69 3.02
N GLY A 170 0.20 -28.79 4.19
CA GLY A 170 -0.91 -27.91 4.58
C GLY A 170 -0.50 -26.43 4.62
N ALA A 171 0.70 -26.13 5.13
CA ALA A 171 1.25 -24.78 5.15
C ALA A 171 1.50 -24.21 3.73
N ALA A 172 1.89 -25.06 2.77
CA ALA A 172 2.16 -24.66 1.39
C ALA A 172 0.88 -24.21 0.63
N ASN A 173 -0.26 -24.85 0.89
CA ASN A 173 -1.52 -24.52 0.22
C ASN A 173 -2.05 -23.13 0.55
N VAL A 174 -1.76 -22.61 1.76
CA VAL A 174 -2.10 -21.23 2.15
C VAL A 174 -1.33 -20.23 1.29
N SER A 175 -0.06 -20.49 1.01
CA SER A 175 0.78 -19.63 0.18
C SER A 175 0.32 -19.56 -1.28
N VAL A 176 -0.17 -20.67 -1.84
CA VAL A 176 -0.72 -20.72 -3.21
C VAL A 176 -2.01 -19.89 -3.32
N GLY A 177 -2.88 -19.94 -2.30
CA GLY A 177 -4.09 -19.11 -2.26
C GLY A 177 -3.79 -17.61 -2.27
N PHE A 178 -2.78 -17.17 -1.51
CA PHE A 178 -2.29 -15.79 -1.53
C PHE A 178 -1.75 -15.39 -2.91
N PHE A 179 -0.98 -16.27 -3.57
CA PHE A 179 -0.46 -16.00 -4.92
C PHE A 179 -1.56 -15.82 -5.96
N LEU A 180 -2.56 -16.70 -5.98
CA LEU A 180 -3.69 -16.60 -6.90
C LEU A 180 -4.53 -15.34 -6.65
N GLY A 181 -4.72 -14.97 -5.38
CA GLY A 181 -5.39 -13.71 -5.01
C GLY A 181 -4.64 -12.47 -5.49
N ALA A 182 -3.32 -12.42 -5.31
CA ALA A 182 -2.48 -11.32 -5.78
C ALA A 182 -2.45 -11.23 -7.33
N LEU A 183 -2.42 -12.38 -8.01
CA LEU A 183 -2.46 -12.45 -9.47
C LEU A 183 -3.81 -11.94 -10.02
N TRP A 184 -4.92 -12.31 -9.38
CA TRP A 184 -6.25 -11.83 -9.75
C TRP A 184 -6.37 -10.31 -9.61
N LEU A 185 -5.88 -9.73 -8.51
CA LEU A 185 -5.86 -8.28 -8.30
C LEU A 185 -5.05 -7.55 -9.39
N ALA A 186 -3.87 -8.05 -9.73
CA ALA A 186 -3.03 -7.48 -10.79
C ALA A 186 -3.72 -7.50 -12.16
N ILE A 187 -4.43 -8.58 -12.49
CA ILE A 187 -5.19 -8.71 -13.75
C ILE A 187 -6.38 -7.74 -13.79
N THR A 188 -7.13 -7.62 -12.68
CA THR A 188 -8.29 -6.70 -12.62
C THR A 188 -7.86 -5.24 -12.79
N GLU A 189 -6.67 -4.90 -12.32
CA GLU A 189 -6.13 -3.54 -12.43
C GLU A 189 -5.68 -3.22 -13.87
N ILE A 190 -5.02 -4.15 -14.56
CA ILE A 190 -4.66 -4.00 -15.98
C ILE A 190 -5.88 -3.73 -16.86
N ASN A 191 -6.99 -4.43 -16.60
CA ASN A 191 -8.24 -4.25 -17.34
C ASN A 191 -8.94 -2.91 -17.05
N SER A 192 -8.58 -2.20 -15.98
CA SER A 192 -9.14 -0.87 -15.67
C SER A 192 -8.46 0.27 -16.44
N TYR A 193 -7.33 -0.02 -17.09
CA TYR A 193 -6.54 0.94 -17.88
C TYR A 193 -6.65 0.69 -19.41
N LEU A 194 -7.44 -0.29 -19.85
CA LEU A 194 -7.78 -0.58 -21.25
C LEU A 194 -9.22 -0.16 -21.55
#